data_AF-A0A170YCL9-F1
#
_entry.id   AF-A0A170YCL9-F1
#
_cell.length_a   1.000
_cell.length_b   1.000
_cell.length_c   1.000
_cell.angle_alpha   90.00
_cell.angle_beta   90.00
_cell.angle_gamma   90.00
#
_symmetry.space_group_name_H-M   'P 1'
#
loop_
_entity.id
_entity.type
_entity.pdbx_description
1 polymer ?
#
loop_
_entity_poly.entity_id
_entity_poly.type
_entity_poly.pdbx_seq_one_letter_code
_entity_poly.pdbx_strand_id
1 'polypeptide(L)' 'GCAMDLFKKGWFTEVYDMCPGMTLSIQIDKVLHHEVSKYQDILLLETKNYGRVLVLDGIIQCTEFDEFSYQEMISFLPLC' A
#
# COMPACT_ATOMS: atom_id res chain seq x y z
N GLY A 1 -12.48 -5.63 -11.46
CA GLY A 1 -13.07 -4.32 -11.12
C GLY A 1 -13.21 -4.15 -9.62
N CYS A 2 -12.13 -4.38 -8.86
CA CYS A 2 -12.11 -4.35 -7.40
C CYS A 2 -11.48 -3.05 -6.84
N ALA A 3 -10.56 -2.42 -7.57
CA ALA A 3 -9.80 -1.27 -7.09
C ALA A 3 -10.62 0.03 -6.88
N MET A 4 -11.77 0.16 -7.53
CA MET A 4 -12.55 1.41 -7.54
C MET A 4 -13.34 1.69 -6.25
N ASP A 5 -13.54 0.68 -5.38
CA ASP A 5 -14.28 0.82 -4.12
C ASP A 5 -13.38 1.15 -2.89
N LEU A 6 -12.06 1.21 -3.09
CA LEU A 6 -11.08 1.40 -2.01
C LEU A 6 -10.93 2.87 -1.58
N PHE A 7 -11.46 3.82 -2.36
CA PHE A 7 -11.41 5.25 -2.09
C PHE A 7 -12.74 5.74 -1.50
N LYS A 8 -12.85 5.76 -0.17
CA LYS A 8 -13.99 6.40 0.51
C LYS A 8 -13.53 7.64 1.26
N LYS A 9 -14.04 8.81 0.86
CA LYS A 9 -13.86 10.08 1.59
C LYS A 9 -12.39 10.43 1.93
N GLY A 10 -11.46 10.20 1.00
CA GLY A 10 -10.03 10.50 1.21
C GLY A 10 -9.27 9.47 2.04
N TRP A 11 -9.79 8.25 2.16
CA TRP A 11 -9.09 7.11 2.73
C TRP A 11 -8.91 6.03 1.68
N PHE A 12 -7.74 5.40 1.71
CA PHE A 12 -7.47 4.13 1.04
C PHE A 12 -7.58 3.01 2.08
N THR A 13 -8.44 2.03 1.84
CA THR A 13 -8.63 0.88 2.73
C THR A 13 -8.13 -0.39 2.06
N GLU A 14 -7.06 -0.98 2.56
CA GLU A 14 -6.61 -2.31 2.18
C GLU A 14 -7.57 -3.37 2.75
N VAL A 15 -8.04 -4.25 1.86
CA VAL A 15 -8.87 -5.41 2.21
C VAL A 15 -8.17 -6.64 1.63
N TYR A 16 -7.94 -7.64 2.48
CA TYR A 16 -7.23 -8.85 2.10
C TYR A 16 -8.05 -10.09 2.45
N ASP A 17 -8.35 -10.92 1.45
CA ASP A 17 -9.21 -12.10 1.58
C ASP A 17 -8.68 -13.13 2.59
N MET A 18 -7.37 -13.19 2.78
CA MET A 18 -6.74 -14.14 3.73
C MET A 18 -6.83 -13.65 5.19
N CYS A 19 -7.26 -12.40 5.43
CA CYS A 19 -7.48 -11.85 6.77
C CYS A 19 -8.92 -11.29 6.90
N PRO A 20 -9.94 -12.16 6.86
CA PRO A 20 -11.33 -11.72 6.90
C PRO A 20 -11.65 -11.03 8.24
N GLY A 21 -12.33 -9.89 8.17
CA GLY A 21 -12.72 -9.09 9.34
C GLY A 21 -11.69 -8.08 9.82
N MET A 22 -10.54 -7.97 9.15
CA MET A 22 -9.52 -6.96 9.40
C MET A 22 -9.24 -6.17 8.13
N THR A 23 -9.03 -4.86 8.28
CA THR A 23 -8.68 -3.94 7.19
C THR A 23 -7.72 -2.89 7.71
N LEU A 24 -6.77 -2.45 6.89
CA LEU A 24 -5.91 -1.31 7.18
C LEU A 24 -6.38 -0.11 6.35
N SER A 25 -6.66 1.02 7.00
CA SER A 25 -7.06 2.25 6.30
C SER A 25 -6.04 3.36 6.52
N ILE A 26 -5.57 3.96 5.42
CA ILE A 26 -4.62 5.09 5.44
C ILE A 26 -5.27 6.30 4.78
N GLN A 27 -5.16 7.46 5.42
CA GLN A 27 -5.67 8.71 4.87
C GLN A 27 -4.76 9.20 3.74
N ILE A 28 -5.35 9.44 2.58
CA ILE A 28 -4.66 9.90 1.38
C ILE A 28 -4.87 11.39 1.16
N ASP A 29 -3.85 12.02 0.61
CA ASP A 29 -3.93 13.38 0.09
C ASP A 29 -4.13 13.40 -1.41
N LYS A 30 -3.38 12.57 -2.14
CA LYS A 30 -3.40 12.58 -3.59
C LYS A 30 -3.02 11.22 -4.18
N VAL A 31 -3.64 10.86 -5.29
CA VAL A 31 -3.16 9.78 -6.16
C VAL A 31 -2.06 10.34 -7.06
N LEU A 32 -0.85 9.82 -6.93
CA LEU A 32 0.33 10.26 -7.71
C LEU A 32 0.43 9.53 -9.03
N HIS A 33 0.15 8.22 -9.05
CA HIS A 33 0.18 7.37 -10.24
C HIS A 33 -0.84 6.24 -10.11
N HIS A 34 -1.43 5.85 -11.23
CA HIS A 34 -2.26 4.65 -11.33
C HIS A 34 -2.13 4.07 -12.73
N GLU A 35 -1.75 2.80 -12.81
CA GLU A 35 -1.51 2.10 -14.06
C GLU A 35 -1.71 0.59 -13.88
N VAL A 36 -2.37 -0.04 -14.84
CA VAL A 36 -2.39 -1.51 -14.92
C VAL A 36 -1.29 -1.96 -15.88
N SER A 37 -0.26 -2.59 -15.32
CA SER A 37 0.82 -3.18 -16.10
C SER A 37 0.41 -4.53 -16.71
N LYS A 38 1.34 -5.17 -17.44
CA LYS A 38 1.13 -6.55 -17.91
C LYS A 38 0.91 -7.56 -16.76
N TYR A 39 1.37 -7.24 -15.55
CA TYR A 39 1.44 -8.19 -14.45
C TYR A 39 0.46 -7.89 -13.32
N GLN A 40 0.22 -6.61 -13.04
CA GLN A 40 -0.47 -6.15 -11.83
C GLN A 40 -0.96 -4.71 -11.97
N ASP A 41 -1.96 -4.36 -11.16
CA ASP A 41 -2.44 -3.00 -10.92
C ASP A 41 -1.45 -2.27 -9.99
N ILE A 42 -0.96 -1.11 -10.42
CA ILE A 42 0.06 -0.32 -9.74
C ILE A 42 -0.55 1.02 -9.34
N LEU A 43 -0.49 1.33 -8.05
CA LEU A 43 -1.01 2.55 -7.49
C LEU A 43 0.05 3.20 -6.58
N LEU A 44 0.32 4.48 -6.82
CA LEU A 44 1.21 5.30 -5.99
C LEU A 44 0.39 6.42 -5.36
N LEU A 45 0.43 6.48 -4.02
CA LEU A 45 -0.37 7.40 -3.22
C LEU A 45 0.54 8.33 -2.42
N GLU A 46 0.12 9.58 -2.29
CA GLU A 46 0.63 10.52 -1.28
C GLU A 46 -0.33 10.51 -0.09
N THR A 47 0.20 10.29 1.11
CA THR A 47 -0.59 10.16 2.33
C THR A 47 -0.31 11.30 3.31
N LYS A 48 -1.21 11.50 4.27
CA LYS A 48 -1.09 12.57 5.27
C LYS A 48 0.14 12.44 6.16
N ASN A 49 0.40 11.23 6.66
CA ASN A 49 1.38 11.00 7.73
C ASN A 49 2.41 9.90 7.40
N TYR A 50 2.19 9.08 6.37
CA TYR A 50 3.01 7.92 6.06
C TYR A 50 3.91 8.11 4.82
N GLY A 51 4.00 9.36 4.33
CA GLY A 51 4.71 9.69 3.10
C GLY A 51 4.05 9.06 1.88
N ARG A 52 4.87 8.63 0.91
CA ARG A 52 4.40 7.91 -0.28
C ARG A 52 4.16 6.43 0.03
N VAL A 53 3.10 5.89 -0.56
CA VAL A 53 2.70 4.50 -0.41
C VAL A 53 2.60 3.84 -1.77
N LEU A 54 3.27 2.70 -1.92
CA LEU A 54 3.16 1.83 -3.08
C LEU A 54 2.14 0.73 -2.79
N VAL A 55 1.17 0.59 -3.69
CA VAL A 55 0.13 -0.43 -3.64
C VAL A 55 0.17 -1.23 -4.93
N LEU A 56 0.16 -2.56 -4.81
CA LEU A 56 0.11 -3.50 -5.92
C LEU A 56 -1.10 -4.42 -5.75
N ASP A 57 -1.96 -4.51 -6.78
CA ASP A 57 -3.20 -5.28 -6.77
C ASP A 57 -4.11 -5.00 -5.54
N GLY A 58 -4.09 -3.76 -5.06
CA GLY A 58 -4.87 -3.32 -3.89
C GLY A 58 -4.21 -3.61 -2.53
N ILE A 59 -3.00 -4.18 -2.51
CA ILE A 59 -2.24 -4.53 -1.30
C ILE A 59 -1.05 -3.58 -1.13
N ILE A 60 -0.90 -3.00 0.06
CA ILE A 60 0.19 -2.10 0.43
C ILE A 60 1.49 -2.89 0.47
N GLN A 61 2.48 -2.43 -0.29
CA GLN A 61 3.80 -3.07 -0.34
C GLN A 61 4.80 -2.40 0.59
N CYS A 62 4.78 -1.06 0.63
CA CYS A 62 5.63 -0.28 1.52
C CYS A 62 5.09 1.14 1.69
N THR A 63 5.45 1.76 2.82
CA THR A 63 5.30 3.19 3.07
C THR A 63 6.66 3.79 3.39
N GLU A 64 6.90 5.05 3.00
CA GLU A 64 8.16 5.73 3.36
C GLU A 64 8.38 5.84 4.89
N PHE A 65 7.31 5.74 5.68
CA PHE A 65 7.38 5.85 7.12
C PHE A 65 7.91 4.59 7.82
N ASP A 66 7.61 3.39 7.32
CA ASP A 66 7.89 2.13 8.03
C ASP A 66 8.66 1.07 7.23
N GLU A 67 8.95 1.32 5.94
CA GLU A 67 9.65 0.38 5.07
C GLU A 67 10.98 -0.13 5.63
N PHE A 68 11.72 0.70 6.37
CA PHE A 68 12.99 0.35 6.99
C PHE A 68 12.87 -0.89 7.87
N SER A 69 11.75 -1.05 8.60
CA SER A 69 11.60 -2.18 9.52
C SER A 69 11.54 -3.51 8.76
N TYR A 70 10.90 -3.54 7.58
CA TYR A 70 10.86 -4.75 6.78
C TYR A 70 12.18 -4.94 6.01
N GLN A 71 12.66 -3.89 5.35
CA GLN A 71 13.82 -3.96 4.46
C GLN A 71 15.12 -4.27 5.20
N GLU A 72 15.36 -3.63 6.34
CA GLU A 72 16.55 -3.91 7.15
C GLU A 72 16.48 -5.32 7.73
N MET A 73 15.32 -5.76 8.21
CA MET A 73 15.19 -7.11 8.79
C MET A 73 15.38 -8.21 7.76
N ILE A 74 14.73 -8.12 6.58
CA ILE A 74 14.88 -9.15 5.55
C ILE A 74 16.31 -9.18 4.98
N SER A 75 17.01 -8.04 4.98
CA SER A 75 18.38 -7.94 4.46
C SER A 75 19.43 -8.35 5.48
N PHE A 76 19.36 -7.85 6.71
CA PHE A 76 20.45 -8.01 7.68
C PHE A 76 20.36 -9.28 8.52
N LEU A 77 19.16 -9.85 8.75
CA LEU A 77 19.05 -11.15 9.43
C LEU A 77 19.86 -12.28 8.76
N PRO A 78 19.90 -12.42 7.41
CA PRO A 78 20.73 -13.45 6.77
C PRO A 78 22.20 -13.04 6.59
N LEU A 79 22.55 -11.77 6.71
CA LEU A 79 23.92 -11.27 6.50
C LEU A 79 24.78 -11.28 7.78
N CYS A 80 24.15 -11.21 8.95
CA CYS A 80 24.79 -11.15 10.27
C CYS A 80 24.66 -12.49 11.02
#